data_AF-A0A149PBQ9-F1
#
_entry.id   AF-A0A149PBQ9-F1
#
_cell.length_a   1.000
_cell.length_b   1.000
_cell.length_c   1.000
_cell.angle_alpha   90.00
_cell.angle_beta   90.00
_cell.angle_gamma   90.00
#
_symmetry.space_group_name_H-M   'P 1'
#
loop_
_entity.id
_entity.type
_entity.pdbx_description
1 polymer ?
#
loop_
_entity_poly.entity_id
_entity_poly.type
_entity_poly.pdbx_seq_one_letter_code
_entity_poly.pdbx_strand_id
1 'polypeptide(L)' 'MATLEALRAVLDDKHTPEIIRNHIIDSLQYALRNYGQVFTAKEVEWLAGWDDARLPLAATRELHKRVAETAR' A
#
# COMPACT_ATOMS: atom_id res chain seq x y z
N MET A 1 -1.42 11.20 1.85
CA MET A 1 -0.58 11.20 0.63
C MET A 1 0.90 11.48 0.93
N ALA A 2 1.28 12.62 1.49
CA ALA A 2 2.68 12.99 1.74
C ALA A 2 3.53 11.90 2.43
N THR A 3 2.98 11.21 3.43
CA THR A 3 3.66 10.08 4.10
C THR A 3 3.98 8.93 3.15
N LEU A 4 3.04 8.54 2.29
CA LEU A 4 3.23 7.43 1.37
C LEU A 4 4.20 7.79 0.23
N GLU A 5 4.22 9.05 -0.20
CA GLU A 5 5.21 9.58 -1.15
C GLU A 5 6.61 9.55 -0.55
N ALA A 6 6.77 9.93 0.73
CA ALA A 6 8.04 9.81 1.43
C ALA A 6 8.52 8.36 1.51
N LEU A 7 7.61 7.41 1.78
CA LEU A 7 7.95 5.98 1.75
C LEU A 7 8.35 5.52 0.35
N ARG A 8 7.67 5.98 -0.71
CA ARG A 8 8.04 5.67 -2.10
C ARG A 8 9.45 6.17 -2.42
N ALA A 9 9.80 7.39 -2.01
CA ALA A 9 11.14 7.94 -2.20
C ALA A 9 12.21 7.07 -1.54
N VAL A 10 11.95 6.52 -0.35
CA VAL A 10 12.86 5.58 0.33
C VAL A 10 13.00 4.26 -0.43
N LEU A 11 11.92 3.76 -1.04
CA LEU A 11 11.95 2.54 -1.83
C LEU A 11 12.68 2.70 -3.16
N ASP A 12 12.54 3.84 -3.81
CA ASP A 12 13.20 4.16 -5.08
C ASP A 12 14.70 4.51 -4.90
N ASP A 13 15.13 4.88 -3.69
CA ASP A 13 16.54 5.12 -3.41
C ASP A 13 17.33 3.79 -3.37
N LYS A 14 18.24 3.62 -4.34
CA LYS A 14 19.16 2.48 -4.44
C LYS A 14 20.05 2.31 -3.21
N HIS A 15 20.33 3.39 -2.47
CA HIS A 15 21.18 3.37 -1.28
C HIS A 15 20.45 2.91 -0.02
N THR A 16 19.13 2.87 -0.02
CA THR A 16 18.36 2.31 1.08
C THR A 16 18.76 0.84 1.29
N PRO A 17 18.97 0.36 2.53
CA PRO A 17 19.20 -1.06 2.75
C PRO A 17 17.98 -1.91 2.41
N GLU A 18 18.19 -3.11 1.87
CA GLU A 18 17.10 -4.02 1.48
C GLU A 18 16.16 -4.36 2.65
N ILE A 19 16.71 -4.51 3.87
CA ILE A 19 15.92 -4.74 5.09
C ILE A 19 14.90 -3.63 5.35
N ILE A 20 15.25 -2.37 5.07
CA ILE A 20 14.35 -1.23 5.25
C ILE A 20 13.28 -1.23 4.16
N ARG A 21 13.66 -1.51 2.90
CA ARG A 21 12.71 -1.63 1.79
C ARG A 21 11.67 -2.70 2.09
N ASN A 22 12.12 -3.89 2.49
CA ASN A 22 11.22 -4.99 2.84
C ASN A 22 10.33 -4.64 4.03
N HIS A 23 10.88 -4.00 5.07
CA HIS A 23 10.09 -3.61 6.24
C HIS A 23 8.95 -2.63 5.90
N ILE A 24 9.22 -1.65 5.04
CA ILE A 24 8.19 -0.71 4.57
C ILE A 24 7.09 -1.45 3.81
N ILE A 25 7.48 -2.31 2.87
CA ILE A 25 6.52 -3.07 2.05
C ILE A 25 5.67 -4.00 2.91
N ASP A 26 6.28 -4.73 3.83
CA ASP A 26 5.57 -5.65 4.72
C ASP A 26 4.63 -4.90 5.67
N SER A 27 5.05 -3.75 6.19
CA SER A 27 4.23 -2.91 7.07
C SER A 27 3.02 -2.35 6.32
N LEU A 28 3.20 -1.85 5.09
CA LEU A 28 2.11 -1.35 4.26
C LEU A 28 1.16 -2.48 3.85
N GLN A 29 1.69 -3.65 3.49
CA GLN A 29 0.86 -4.82 3.18
C GLN A 29 0.02 -5.23 4.40
N TYR A 30 0.63 -5.28 5.58
CA TYR A 30 -0.06 -5.61 6.82
C TYR A 30 -1.16 -4.58 7.14
N ALA A 31 -0.86 -3.29 7.01
CA ALA A 31 -1.82 -2.21 7.24
C ALA A 31 -3.01 -2.30 6.27
N LEU A 32 -2.77 -2.53 4.97
CA LEU A 32 -3.84 -2.72 3.97
C LEU A 32 -4.73 -3.92 4.29
N ARG A 33 -4.16 -5.02 4.79
CA ARG A 33 -4.92 -6.25 5.07
C ARG A 33 -5.81 -6.16 6.31
N ASN A 34 -5.33 -5.47 7.35
CA ASN A 34 -5.95 -5.49 8.67
C ASN A 34 -6.62 -4.17 9.07
N TYR A 35 -6.15 -3.06 8.50
CA TYR A 35 -6.57 -1.70 8.84
C TYR A 35 -6.86 -0.89 7.58
N GLY A 36 -7.38 -1.52 6.52
CA GLY A 36 -7.65 -0.88 5.23
C GLY A 36 -8.42 0.44 5.34
N GLN A 37 -9.35 0.55 6.29
CA GLN A 37 -10.16 1.74 6.55
C GLN A 37 -9.36 3.02 6.89
N VAL A 38 -8.09 2.90 7.31
CA VAL A 38 -7.24 4.07 7.60
C VAL A 38 -6.72 4.75 6.32
N PHE A 39 -6.79 4.06 5.19
CA PHE A 39 -6.40 4.59 3.88
C PHE A 39 -7.60 5.20 3.17
N THR A 40 -7.40 6.37 2.58
CA THR A 40 -8.37 6.93 1.63
C THR A 40 -8.44 6.09 0.35
N ALA A 41 -9.55 6.15 -0.40
CA ALA A 41 -9.69 5.39 -1.65
C ALA A 41 -8.55 5.69 -2.63
N LYS A 42 -8.19 6.97 -2.78
CA LYS A 42 -7.07 7.42 -3.62
C LYS A 42 -5.72 6.84 -3.20
N GLU A 43 -5.47 6.69 -1.91
CA GLU A 43 -4.23 6.08 -1.40
C GLU A 43 -4.18 4.58 -1.70
N VAL A 44 -5.30 3.88 -1.57
CA VAL A 44 -5.37 2.45 -1.93
C VAL A 44 -5.18 2.27 -3.43
N GLU A 45 -5.82 3.08 -4.28
CA GLU A 45 -5.64 3.07 -5.73
C GLU A 45 -4.18 3.31 -6.12
N TRP A 46 -3.54 4.28 -5.47
CA TRP A 46 -2.14 4.59 -5.75
C TRP A 46 -1.19 3.47 -5.31
N LEU A 47 -1.43 2.84 -4.15
CA LEU A 47 -0.69 1.67 -3.69
C LEU A 47 -0.90 0.44 -4.60
N ALA A 48 -2.03 0.36 -5.30
CA ALA A 48 -2.30 -0.71 -6.26
C ALA A 48 -1.42 -0.64 -7.51
N GLY A 49 -0.81 0.51 -7.79
CA GLY A 49 0.10 0.71 -8.92
C GLY A 49 1.58 0.54 -8.63
N TRP A 50 1.95 0.10 -7.42
CA TRP A 50 3.36 -0.07 -7.03
C TRP A 50 3.98 -1.35 -7.60
N ASP A 51 5.29 -1.30 -7.88
CA ASP A 51 6.00 -2.36 -8.60
C ASP A 51 6.15 -3.67 -7.81
N ASP A 52 6.25 -3.61 -6.48
CA ASP A 52 6.33 -4.81 -5.64
C ASP A 52 4.94 -5.45 -5.51
N ALA A 53 4.77 -6.63 -6.10
CA ALA A 53 3.51 -7.36 -6.18
C ALA A 53 2.80 -7.59 -4.84
N ARG A 54 3.51 -7.55 -3.70
CA ARG A 54 2.90 -7.69 -2.36
C ARG A 54 1.87 -6.59 -2.07
N LEU A 55 2.09 -5.38 -2.58
CA LEU A 55 1.22 -4.23 -2.34
C LEU A 55 -0.01 -4.20 -3.25
N PRO A 56 0.10 -4.33 -4.59
CA PRO A 56 -1.05 -4.44 -5.48
C PRO A 56 -2.04 -5.52 -5.08
N LEU A 57 -1.55 -6.69 -4.64
CA LEU A 57 -2.43 -7.77 -4.18
C LEU A 57 -3.25 -7.39 -2.94
N ALA A 58 -2.66 -6.67 -1.99
CA ALA A 58 -3.37 -6.22 -0.79
C ALA A 58 -4.30 -5.04 -1.08
N ALA A 59 -3.85 -4.07 -1.87
CA ALA A 59 -4.62 -2.90 -2.24
C ALA A 59 -5.84 -3.25 -3.11
N THR A 60 -5.69 -4.11 -4.12
CA THR A 60 -6.80 -4.57 -4.97
C THR A 60 -7.88 -5.28 -4.16
N ARG A 61 -7.47 -6.11 -3.19
CA ARG A 61 -8.41 -6.77 -2.28
C ARG A 61 -9.19 -5.76 -1.45
N GLU A 62 -8.52 -4.72 -0.95
CA GLU A 62 -9.17 -3.64 -0.20
C GLU A 62 -10.15 -2.84 -1.07
N LEU A 63 -9.79 -2.52 -2.32
CA LEU A 63 -10.71 -1.87 -3.26
C LEU A 63 -11.97 -2.71 -3.51
N HIS A 64 -11.82 -4.02 -3.73
CA HIS A 64 -12.95 -4.92 -3.92
C HIS A 64 -13.86 -4.99 -2.69
N LYS A 65 -13.30 -4.98 -1.47
CA LYS A 65 -14.11 -4.93 -0.24
C LYS A 65 -14.98 -3.68 -0.19
N ARG A 66 -14.41 -2.51 -0.47
CA ARG A 66 -15.12 -1.22 -0.45
C ARG A 66 -16.26 -1.16 -1.47
N VAL A 67 -16.03 -1.70 -2.67
CA VAL A 67 -17.08 -1.81 -3.70
C VAL A 67 -18.22 -2.70 -3.19
N ALA A 68 -17.91 -3.84 -2.58
CA ALA A 68 -18.93 -4.73 -2.02
C ALA A 68 -19.71 -4.11 -0.84
N GLU A 69 -19.07 -3.28 -0.03
CA GLU A 69 -19.72 -2.54 1.08
C GLU A 69 -20.64 -1.43 0.57
N THR A 70 -20.24 -0.71 -0.48
CA THR A 70 -21.05 0.38 -1.06
C THR A 70 -22.26 -0.14 -1.84
N ALA A 71 -22.21 -1.39 -2.33
CA ALA A 71 -23.29 -2.04 -3.06
C ALA A 71 -24.39 -2.66 -2.17
N ARG A 72 -24.23 -2.62 -0.84
CA ARG A 72 -25.22 -3.07 0.14
C ARG A 72 -26.08 -1.92 0.63
#